data_AF-A0ABD4RY42-F1
#
_entry.id   AF-A0ABD4RY42-F1
#
_cell.length_a   1.000
_cell.length_b   1.000
_cell.length_c   1.000
_cell.angle_alpha   90.00
_cell.angle_beta   90.00
_cell.angle_gamma   90.00
#
_symmetry.space_group_name_H-M   'P 1'
#
loop_
_entity.id
_entity.type
_entity.pdbx_description
1 polymer ?
#
loop_
_entity_poly.entity_id
_entity_poly.type
_entity_poly.pdbx_seq_one_letter_code
_entity_poly.pdbx_strand_id
1 'polypeptide(L)' 'MNINNVVVRILAERILNKGLNPLKNREFELDDVTNIDYRTAVEDYIIKESGVVEGTEPTK' A
#
# COMPACT_ATOMS: atom_id res chain seq x y z
N MET A 1 -13.47 0.55 -11.23
CA MET A 1 -14.00 1.79 -10.59
C MET A 1 -13.12 2.99 -10.98
N ASN A 2 -13.54 4.25 -10.82
CA ASN A 2 -12.59 5.38 -10.98
C ASN A 2 -11.76 5.53 -9.69
N ILE A 3 -10.45 5.29 -9.77
CA ILE A 3 -9.53 5.35 -8.63
C ILE A 3 -9.14 6.80 -8.34
N ASN A 4 -9.25 7.24 -7.09
CA ASN A 4 -8.70 8.51 -6.66
C ASN A 4 -7.24 8.33 -6.21
N ASN A 5 -6.30 8.78 -7.04
CA ASN A 5 -4.86 8.66 -6.77
C ASN A 5 -4.40 9.40 -5.50
N VAL A 6 -5.14 10.43 -5.05
CA VAL A 6 -4.82 11.10 -3.77
C VAL A 6 -5.06 10.16 -2.60
N VAL A 7 -6.17 9.41 -2.64
CA VAL A 7 -6.49 8.42 -1.60
C VAL A 7 -5.48 7.28 -1.61
N VAL A 8 -5.11 6.79 -2.79
CA VAL A 8 -4.08 5.75 -2.95
C VAL A 8 -2.76 6.19 -2.33
N ARG A 9 -2.26 7.39 -2.69
CA ARG A 9 -1.02 7.95 -2.13
C ARG A 9 -1.08 8.04 -0.61
N ILE A 10 -2.17 8.58 -0.06
CA ILE A 10 -2.33 8.75 1.40
C ILE A 10 -2.31 7.39 2.12
N LEU A 11 -2.96 6.36 1.57
CA LEU A 11 -2.96 5.03 2.16
C LEU A 11 -1.56 4.40 2.09
N ALA A 12 -0.91 4.47 0.93
CA ALA A 12 0.44 3.96 0.75
C ALA A 12 1.46 4.64 1.67
N GLU A 13 1.45 5.97 1.76
CA GLU A 13 2.32 6.73 2.65
C GLU A 13 2.09 6.35 4.12
N ARG A 14 0.83 6.13 4.53
CA ARG A 14 0.54 5.67 5.90
C ARG A 14 1.09 4.27 6.15
N ILE A 15 0.93 3.33 5.23
CA ILE A 15 1.46 1.98 5.38
C ILE A 15 3.00 2.02 5.45
N LEU A 16 3.65 2.74 4.54
CA LEU A 16 5.11 2.88 4.48
C LEU A 16 5.70 3.53 5.73
N ASN A 17 5.01 4.51 6.30
CA ASN A 17 5.47 5.25 7.48
C ASN A 17 4.91 4.70 8.80
N LYS A 18 4.29 3.51 8.81
CA LYS A 18 3.68 2.91 10.01
C LYS A 18 2.68 3.85 10.70
N GLY A 19 1.95 4.61 9.88
CA GLY A 19 0.95 5.58 10.33
C GLY A 19 -0.24 4.89 11.01
N LEU A 20 -0.76 5.51 12.06
CA LEU A 20 -1.89 4.99 12.83
C LEU A 20 -3.17 4.91 11.98
N ASN A 21 -3.83 3.75 12.01
CA ASN A 21 -5.20 3.56 11.62
C ASN A 21 -6.12 3.99 12.78
N PRO A 22 -6.79 5.16 12.68
CA PRO A 22 -7.59 5.70 13.78
C PRO A 22 -8.80 4.83 14.12
N LEU A 23 -9.26 3.98 13.19
CA LEU A 23 -10.41 3.10 13.41
C LEU A 23 -10.04 1.86 14.21
N LYS A 24 -8.80 1.37 14.05
CA LYS A 24 -8.33 0.12 14.67
C LYS A 24 -7.34 0.34 15.81
N ASN A 25 -6.89 1.58 16.01
CA ASN A 25 -5.88 1.95 17.01
C ASN A 25 -4.58 1.12 16.91
N ARG A 26 -4.17 0.81 15.67
CA ARG A 26 -2.91 0.14 15.31
C ARG A 26 -2.37 0.72 14.00
N GLU A 27 -1.15 0.37 13.59
CA GLU A 27 -0.59 0.78 12.29
C GLU A 27 -1.51 0.35 11.14
N PHE A 28 -1.56 1.15 10.07
CA PHE A 28 -2.26 0.79 8.84
C PHE A 28 -1.59 -0.39 8.16
N GLU A 29 -2.39 -1.38 7.78
CA GLU A 29 -1.97 -2.56 7.02
C GLU A 29 -2.68 -2.57 5.66
N LEU A 30 -2.08 -3.21 4.65
CA LEU A 30 -2.72 -3.33 3.32
C LEU A 30 -4.08 -4.05 3.40
N ASP A 31 -4.21 -5.00 4.34
CA ASP A 31 -5.48 -5.70 4.62
C ASP A 31 -6.60 -4.80 5.16
N ASP A 32 -6.28 -3.59 5.61
CA ASP A 32 -7.29 -2.61 5.99
C ASP A 32 -7.99 -1.99 4.78
N VAL A 33 -7.42 -2.13 3.57
CA VAL A 33 -8.02 -1.68 2.31
C VAL A 33 -8.90 -2.81 1.74
N THR A 34 -10.19 -2.75 2.04
CA THR A 34 -11.17 -3.81 1.67
C THR A 34 -11.67 -3.72 0.23
N ASN A 35 -11.59 -2.55 -0.40
CA ASN A 35 -11.93 -2.39 -1.81
C ASN A 35 -10.76 -2.92 -2.66
N ILE A 36 -11.03 -3.94 -3.47
CA ILE A 36 -10.01 -4.67 -4.25
C ILE A 36 -9.28 -3.73 -5.22
N ASP A 37 -10.01 -2.88 -5.97
CA ASP A 37 -9.40 -1.96 -6.94
C ASP A 37 -8.42 -0.99 -6.22
N TYR A 38 -8.80 -0.49 -5.03
CA TYR A 38 -7.92 0.37 -4.23
C TYR A 38 -6.76 -0.38 -3.60
N ARG A 39 -6.96 -1.63 -3.19
CA ARG A 39 -5.91 -2.47 -2.60
C ARG A 39 -4.79 -2.70 -3.61
N THR A 40 -5.15 -3.10 -4.84
CA THR A 40 -4.19 -3.25 -5.94
C THR A 40 -3.47 -1.94 -6.24
N ALA A 41 -4.19 -0.83 -6.35
CA ALA A 41 -3.56 0.46 -6.64
C ALA A 41 -2.58 0.93 -5.53
N VAL A 42 -2.87 0.63 -4.26
CA VAL A 42 -1.99 0.92 -3.12
C VAL A 42 -0.76 0.02 -3.13
N GLU A 43 -0.93 -1.26 -3.43
CA GLU A 43 0.16 -2.23 -3.57
C GLU A 43 1.12 -1.81 -4.70
N ASP A 44 0.60 -1.49 -5.89
CA ASP A 44 1.38 -1.00 -7.03
C ASP A 44 2.18 0.25 -6.68
N TYR A 45 1.56 1.19 -5.96
CA TYR A 45 2.23 2.41 -5.49
C TYR A 45 3.37 2.08 -4.53
N ILE A 46 3.14 1.19 -3.56
CA ILE A 46 4.15 0.78 -2.57
C ILE A 46 5.34 0.11 -3.26
N ILE A 47 5.10 -0.80 -4.20
CA ILE A 47 6.17 -1.47 -4.96
C ILE A 47 7.02 -0.45 -5.72
N LYS A 48 6.36 0.48 -6.43
CA LYS A 48 7.02 1.55 -7.18
C LYS A 48 7.91 2.42 -6.28
N GLU A 49 7.41 2.86 -5.13
CA GLU A 49 8.17 3.73 -4.22
C GLU A 49 9.25 2.98 -3.43
N SER A 50 9.06 1.68 -3.17
CA SER A 50 10.05 0.86 -2.45
C SER A 50 11.22 0.43 -3.34
N GLY A 51 11.16 0.69 -4.65
CA GLY A 51 12.18 0.28 -5.61
C GLY A 51 12.32 -1.25 -5.74
N VAL A 52 11.32 -2.01 -5.28
CA VAL A 52 11.30 -3.47 -5.41
C VAL A 52 11.05 -3.79 -6.89
N VAL A 53 12.09 -4.22 -7.58
CA VAL A 53 11.96 -4.82 -8.90
C VAL A 53 11.37 -6.22 -8.75
N GLU A 54 10.24 -6.49 -9.39
CA GLU A 54 9.77 -7.88 -9.56
C GLU A 54 10.89 -8.69 -10.23
N GLY A 55 11.51 -9.60 -9.47
CA GLY A 55 12.46 -10.58 -10.01
C GLY A 55 13.91 -10.42 -9.57
N THR A 56 14.19 -10.66 -8.29
CA THR A 56 15.44 -11.35 -7.93
C THR A 56 15.07 -12.57 -7.11
N GLU A 57 15.04 -13.74 -7.76
CA GLU A 57 15.17 -15.00 -7.05
C GLU A 57 16.44 -14.92 -6.19
N PRO A 58 16.43 -15.41 -4.94
CA PRO A 58 17.65 -15.47 -4.14
C PRO A 58 18.61 -16.45 -4.81
N THR A 59 19.68 -15.93 -5.40
CA THR A 59 20.80 -16.76 -5.86
C THR A 59 21.41 -17.45 -4.64
N LYS A 60 21.34 -18.78 -4.65
CA LYS A 60 21.99 -19.68 -3.69
C LYS A 60 23.51 -19.56 -3.73
#